data_AF-A0A3B8JKB0-F1
#
_entry.id   AF-A0A3B8JKB0-F1
#
_cell.length_a   1.000
_cell.length_b   1.000
_cell.length_c   1.000
_cell.angle_alpha   90.00
_cell.angle_beta   90.00
_cell.angle_gamma   90.00
#
_symmetry.space_group_name_H-M   'P 1'
#
loop_
_entity.id
_entity.type
_entity.pdbx_description
1 polymer ?
#
loop_
_entity_poly.entity_id
_entity_poly.type
_entity_poly.pdbx_seq_one_letter_code
_entity_poly.pdbx_strand_id
1 'polypeptide(L)' 'MKNRGRVTAYLPEEIQTALEQWAEEESRSLSSLATYLLTKAVKDRQQQEKSN' A
#
# COMPACT_ATOMS: atom_id res chain seq x y z
N MET A 1 18.98 8.10 11.29
CA MET A 1 18.32 8.12 9.97
C MET A 1 17.23 7.05 9.98
N LYS A 2 15.96 7.40 9.78
CA LYS A 2 14.86 6.43 9.77
C LYS A 2 14.96 5.66 8.44
N ASN A 3 15.57 4.47 8.47
CA ASN A 3 15.77 3.64 7.27
C ASN A 3 14.42 3.39 6.58
N ARG A 4 14.25 3.93 5.37
CA ARG A 4 13.13 3.57 4.50
C ARG A 4 13.52 2.25 3.83
N GLY A 5 12.99 1.13 4.35
CA GLY A 5 13.15 -0.18 3.72
C GLY A 5 12.50 -0.15 2.33
N ARG A 6 13.22 -0.63 1.31
CA ARG A 6 12.67 -0.83 -0.02
C ARG A 6 12.26 -2.29 -0.17
N VAL A 7 10.98 -2.52 -0.44
CA VAL A 7 10.43 -3.83 -0.77
C VAL A 7 10.04 -3.81 -2.25
N THR A 8 10.42 -4.85 -2.99
CA THR A 8 10.02 -5.05 -4.38
C THR A 8 9.23 -6.35 -4.45
N ALA A 9 8.04 -6.29 -5.02
CA ALA A 9 7.16 -7.44 -5.19
C ALA A 9 6.62 -7.43 -6.61
N TYR A 10 6.41 -8.62 -7.17
CA TYR A 10 5.72 -8.78 -8.44
C TYR A 10 4.22 -8.82 -8.19
N LEU A 11 3.48 -7.97 -8.89
CA LEU A 11 2.02 -7.91 -8.83
C LEU A 11 1.47 -8.56 -10.10
N PRO A 12 0.36 -9.30 -10.01
CA PRO A 12 -0.43 -9.66 -11.19
C PRO A 12 -0.85 -8.40 -11.97
N GLU A 13 -0.94 -8.50 -13.29
CA GLU A 13 -1.28 -7.38 -14.19
C GLU A 13 -2.63 -6.75 -13.84
N GLU A 14 -3.62 -7.56 -13.47
CA GLU A 14 -4.94 -7.11 -13.04
C GLU A 14 -4.87 -6.18 -11.81
N ILE A 15 -3.98 -6.50 -10.86
CA ILE A 15 -3.81 -5.72 -9.63
C ILE A 15 -3.02 -4.44 -9.92
N GLN A 16 -1.99 -4.54 -10.76
CA GLN A 16 -1.23 -3.36 -11.16
C GLN A 16 -2.14 -2.33 -11.85
N THR A 17 -2.95 -2.78 -12.81
CA THR A 17 -3.87 -1.92 -13.55
C THR A 17 -4.91 -1.27 -12.63
N ALA A 18 -5.49 -2.04 -11.70
CA ALA A 18 -6.45 -1.52 -10.74
C ALA A 18 -5.82 -0.46 -9.80
N LEU A 19 -4.58 -0.66 -9.36
CA LEU A 19 -3.87 0.31 -8.52
C LEU A 19 -3.49 1.58 -9.30
N GLU A 20 -3.15 1.46 -10.58
CA GLU A 20 -2.87 2.59 -11.47
C GLU A 20 -4.13 3.44 -11.67
N GLN A 21 -5.26 2.82 -11.99
CA GLN A 21 -6.55 3.50 -12.13
C GLN A 21 -6.95 4.23 -10.84
N TRP A 22 -6.84 3.56 -9.69
CA TRP A 22 -7.15 4.19 -8.42
C TRP A 22 -6.20 5.36 -8.09
N ALA A 23 -4.92 5.24 -8.45
CA ALA A 23 -3.97 6.33 -8.27
C ALA A 23 -4.32 7.55 -9.14
N GLU A 24 -4.76 7.31 -10.39
CA GLU A 24 -5.25 8.36 -11.29
C GLU A 24 -6.52 9.04 -10.76
N GLU A 25 -7.51 8.26 -10.31
CA GLU A 25 -8.76 8.77 -9.73
C GLU A 25 -8.51 9.69 -8.52
N GLU A 26 -7.54 9.35 -7.67
CA GLU A 26 -7.16 10.16 -6.52
C GLU A 26 -6.10 11.24 -6.83
N SER A 27 -5.73 11.42 -8.10
CA SER A 27 -4.69 12.37 -8.54
C SER A 27 -3.38 12.24 -7.76
N ARG A 28 -2.97 11.00 -7.45
CA ARG A 28 -1.78 10.69 -6.66
C ARG A 28 -0.88 9.66 -7.35
N SER A 29 0.38 9.58 -6.94
CA SER A 29 1.29 8.57 -7.52
C SER A 29 0.97 7.16 -7.02
N LEU A 30 1.19 6.15 -7.88
CA LEU A 30 1.07 4.73 -7.53
C LEU A 30 1.89 4.36 -6.27
N SER A 31 3.12 4.90 -6.16
CA SER A 31 3.97 4.70 -4.98
C SER A 31 3.37 5.27 -3.69
N SER A 32 2.71 6.43 -3.77
CA SER A 32 2.02 7.04 -2.62
C SER A 32 0.78 6.24 -2.22
N LEU A 33 0.01 5.76 -3.21
CA LEU A 33 -1.14 4.88 -3.01
C LEU A 33 -0.71 3.57 -2.33
N ALA A 34 0.31 2.90 -2.87
CA ALA A 34 0.85 1.67 -2.30
C ALA A 34 1.35 1.87 -0.85
N THR A 35 2.06 2.98 -0.59
CA THR A 35 2.52 3.30 0.77
C THR A 35 1.36 3.48 1.73
N TYR A 36 0.31 4.20 1.32
CA TYR A 36 -0.90 4.42 2.12
C TYR A 36 -1.61 3.09 2.42
N LEU A 37 -1.85 2.27 1.40
CA LEU A 37 -2.52 0.98 1.54
C LEU A 37 -1.77 0.02 2.47
N LEU A 38 -0.44 -0.10 2.28
CA LEU A 38 0.41 -0.93 3.14
C LEU A 38 0.41 -0.41 4.58
N THR A 39 0.48 0.91 4.78
CA THR A 39 0.44 1.51 6.12
C THR A 39 -0.90 1.23 6.81
N LYS A 40 -2.01 1.32 6.07
CA LYS A 40 -3.35 1.03 6.57
C LYS A 40 -3.47 -0.44 6.96
N ALA A 41 -3.09 -1.36 6.08
CA ALA A 41 -3.15 -2.80 6.33
C ALA A 41 -2.34 -3.22 7.59
N VAL A 42 -1.14 -2.65 7.77
CA VAL A 42 -0.33 -2.91 8.97
C VAL A 42 -1.01 -2.39 10.24
N LYS A 43 -1.59 -1.19 10.20
CA LYS A 43 -2.32 -0.64 11.36
C LYS A 43 -3.55 -1.46 11.70
N ASP A 44 -4.32 -1.85 10.69
CA ASP A 44 -5.53 -2.66 10.86
C ASP A 44 -5.17 -4.02 11.49
N ARG A 45 -4.08 -4.64 11.02
CA ARG A 45 -3.56 -5.88 11.61
C ARG A 45 -3.15 -5.71 13.08
N GLN A 46 -2.43 -4.65 13.41
CA GLN A 46 -2.01 -4.34 14.78
C GLN A 46 -3.20 -4.06 15.71
N GLN A 47 -4.28 -3.46 15.20
CA GLN A 47 -5.50 -3.22 15.97
C GLN A 47 -6.27 -4.52 16.24
N GLN A 48 -6.32 -5.43 15.27
CA GLN A 48 -6.91 -6.75 15.44
C GLN A 48 -6.14 -7.57 16.49
N GLU A 49 -4.80 -7.51 16.49
CA GLU A 49 -3.96 -8.22 17.46
C GLU A 49 -4.03 -7.66 18.89
N LYS A 50 -4.45 -6.40 19.07
CA LYS A 50 -4.65 -5.78 20.40
C LYS A 50 -6.04 -5.99 21.00
N SER A 51 -6.99 -6.42 20.17
CA SER A 51 -8.38 -6.67 20.60
C SER A 51 -8.63 -8.14 20.95
N ASN A 52 -7.61 -8.99 20.85
CA ASN A 52 -7.55 -10.37 21.34
C ASN A 52 -6.58 -10.46 22.53
#